data_AF-A0A2T0KJF4-F1
#
_entry.id   AF-A0A2T0KJF4-F1
#
_cell.length_a   1.000
_cell.length_b   1.000
_cell.length_c   1.000
_cell.angle_alpha   90.00
_cell.angle_beta   90.00
_cell.angle_gamma   90.00
#
_symmetry.space_group_name_H-M   'P 1'
#
loop_
_entity.id
_entity.type
_entity.pdbx_description
1 polymer ?
#
loop_
_entity_poly.entity_id
_entity_poly.type
_entity_poly.pdbx_seq_one_letter_code
_entity_poly.pdbx_strand_id
1 'polypeptide(L)'
;MTDVLHGYTLHDLNGLAKSAAITASPSAAGYDDRYDEAWSAIVEHLFTVEQPPTGRDLWYAGLNAVRHAGATDRRHHGASSSGGYNGPTGASDRFAQYWSNTVTHDFSGAVIDRYAAFQIWPQLADIHQQTLLALAAAGDIDGAAVALGVTVRLARQRVSRARAAFRALWHEHETPPPFWHRTHSPVDKAGLKPCGTPAAWSRHKRRGEPVDQACAEANRVYMRQWSRGGPS
;
A
#
# COMPACT_ATOMS: atom_id res chain seq x y z
N MET A 1 -41.61 -25.05 19.09
CA MET A 1 -40.15 -24.99 19.17
C MET A 1 -39.60 -25.86 18.06
N THR A 2 -38.98 -25.25 17.06
CA THR A 2 -38.21 -25.96 16.04
C THR A 2 -36.85 -26.26 16.64
N ASP A 3 -36.64 -27.51 17.02
CA ASP A 3 -35.34 -28.05 17.40
C ASP A 3 -34.46 -28.10 16.15
N VAL A 4 -33.24 -27.60 16.23
CA VAL A 4 -32.32 -27.50 15.08
C VAL A 4 -31.39 -28.69 15.07
N LEU A 5 -30.61 -28.87 16.14
CA LEU A 5 -29.66 -29.97 16.31
C LEU A 5 -29.18 -29.99 17.77
N HIS A 6 -28.83 -31.17 18.28
CA HIS A 6 -28.24 -31.36 19.63
C HIS A 6 -29.09 -30.78 20.78
N GLY A 7 -30.41 -30.62 20.57
CA GLY A 7 -31.35 -30.06 21.54
C GLY A 7 -31.35 -28.53 21.62
N TYR A 8 -30.64 -27.84 20.73
CA TYR A 8 -30.68 -26.37 20.64
C TYR A 8 -31.79 -25.90 19.73
N THR A 9 -32.53 -24.89 20.19
CA THR A 9 -33.52 -24.19 19.37
C THR A 9 -32.91 -22.99 18.66
N LEU A 10 -33.57 -22.53 17.60
CA LEU A 10 -33.21 -21.27 16.93
C LEU A 10 -33.17 -20.08 17.92
N HIS A 11 -34.01 -20.10 18.95
CA HIS A 11 -34.02 -19.04 19.97
C HIS A 11 -32.74 -19.04 20.80
N ASP A 12 -32.26 -20.22 21.22
CA ASP A 12 -31.02 -20.37 21.98
C ASP A 12 -29.83 -19.88 21.17
N LEU A 13 -29.78 -20.27 19.89
CA LEU A 13 -28.70 -19.90 19.00
C LEU A 13 -28.66 -18.38 18.72
N ASN A 14 -29.82 -17.77 18.49
CA ASN A 14 -29.93 -16.30 18.38
C ASN A 14 -29.51 -15.59 19.67
N GLY A 15 -29.86 -16.14 20.84
CA GLY A 15 -29.47 -15.59 22.14
C GLY A 15 -27.95 -15.62 22.34
N LEU A 16 -27.31 -16.74 21.98
CA LEU A 16 -25.86 -16.91 22.03
C LEU A 16 -25.15 -15.96 21.05
N ALA A 17 -25.63 -15.86 19.81
CA ALA A 17 -25.05 -14.98 18.80
C ALA A 17 -25.12 -13.50 19.21
N LYS A 18 -26.27 -13.02 19.71
CA LYS A 18 -26.40 -11.65 20.23
C LYS A 18 -25.45 -11.38 21.39
N SER A 19 -25.38 -12.32 22.35
CA SER A 19 -24.47 -12.19 23.49
C SER A 19 -23.01 -12.13 23.06
N ALA A 20 -22.58 -12.98 22.14
CA ALA A 20 -21.24 -12.98 21.58
C ALA A 20 -20.92 -11.67 20.84
N ALA A 21 -21.84 -11.21 19.98
CA ALA A 21 -21.69 -9.96 19.22
C ALA A 21 -21.56 -8.72 20.13
N ILE A 22 -22.35 -8.65 21.21
CA ILE A 22 -22.26 -7.57 22.22
C ILE A 22 -20.90 -7.65 22.95
N THR A 23 -20.46 -8.85 23.32
CA THR A 23 -19.23 -9.07 24.11
C THR A 23 -17.95 -8.79 23.34
N ALA A 24 -17.97 -8.88 22.00
CA ALA A 24 -16.79 -8.74 21.16
C ALA A 24 -16.09 -7.36 21.21
N SER A 25 -16.60 -6.39 22.00
CA SER A 25 -16.10 -5.01 22.11
C SER A 25 -16.38 -4.20 20.82
N PRO A 26 -16.27 -2.86 20.81
CA PRO A 26 -16.45 -2.07 19.59
C PRO A 26 -15.36 -2.45 18.57
N SER A 27 -15.73 -3.25 17.57
CA SER A 27 -14.99 -3.37 16.31
C SER A 27 -15.44 -2.28 15.35
N ALA A 28 -14.70 -2.09 14.25
CA ALA A 28 -15.13 -1.22 13.16
C ALA A 28 -16.43 -1.71 12.48
N ALA A 29 -16.72 -3.02 12.57
CA ALA A 29 -17.94 -3.63 12.03
C ALA A 29 -19.18 -3.25 12.85
N GLY A 30 -20.32 -3.12 12.15
CA GLY A 30 -21.62 -2.81 12.75
C GLY A 30 -22.08 -3.91 13.72
N TYR A 31 -23.15 -3.63 14.48
CA TYR A 31 -23.75 -4.68 15.31
C TYR A 31 -24.28 -5.85 14.47
N ASP A 32 -24.93 -5.55 13.35
CA ASP A 32 -25.54 -6.56 12.48
C ASP A 32 -24.47 -7.48 11.87
N ASP A 33 -23.37 -6.93 11.35
CA ASP A 33 -22.24 -7.73 10.82
C ASP A 33 -21.66 -8.67 11.88
N ARG A 34 -21.49 -8.17 13.13
CA ARG A 34 -20.99 -8.99 14.24
C ARG A 34 -21.97 -10.09 14.62
N TYR A 35 -23.27 -9.80 14.55
CA TYR A 35 -24.30 -10.78 14.82
C TYR A 35 -24.32 -11.87 13.75
N ASP A 36 -24.27 -11.50 12.47
CA ASP A 36 -24.29 -12.45 11.35
C ASP A 36 -23.05 -13.35 11.34
N GLU A 37 -21.87 -12.79 11.63
CA GLU A 37 -20.62 -13.54 11.76
C GLU A 37 -20.67 -14.50 12.96
N ALA A 38 -21.11 -14.02 14.14
CA ALA A 38 -21.26 -14.85 15.33
C ALA A 38 -22.26 -15.98 15.08
N TRP A 39 -23.39 -15.68 14.45
CA TRP A 39 -24.43 -16.65 14.17
C TRP A 39 -23.93 -17.72 13.20
N SER A 40 -23.34 -17.33 12.08
CA SER A 40 -22.80 -18.28 11.09
C SER A 40 -21.78 -19.24 11.72
N ALA A 41 -20.85 -18.73 12.53
CA ALA A 41 -19.86 -19.56 13.22
C ALA A 41 -20.47 -20.51 14.25
N ILE A 42 -21.52 -20.09 14.96
CA ILE A 42 -22.27 -20.95 15.88
C ILE A 42 -22.96 -22.08 15.12
N VAL A 43 -23.64 -21.80 14.01
CA VAL A 43 -24.25 -22.84 13.15
C VAL A 43 -23.18 -23.81 12.69
N GLU A 44 -22.11 -23.30 12.08
CA GLU A 44 -21.07 -24.13 11.50
C GLU A 44 -20.44 -25.05 12.56
N HIS A 45 -20.14 -24.52 13.74
CA HIS A 45 -19.62 -25.32 14.84
C HIS A 45 -20.62 -26.40 15.29
N LEU A 46 -21.90 -26.03 15.45
CA LEU A 46 -22.97 -26.95 15.86
C LEU A 46 -23.12 -28.13 14.88
N PHE A 47 -23.04 -27.87 13.57
CA PHE A 47 -23.17 -28.89 12.52
C PHE A 47 -21.89 -29.71 12.28
N THR A 48 -20.73 -29.20 12.71
CA THR A 48 -19.44 -29.88 12.52
C THR A 48 -19.12 -30.88 13.63
N VAL A 49 -19.63 -30.65 14.85
CA VAL A 49 -19.34 -31.51 16.00
C VAL A 49 -20.26 -32.73 16.06
N GLU A 50 -19.68 -33.91 16.24
CA GLU A 50 -20.42 -35.17 16.36
C GLU A 50 -21.13 -35.31 17.72
N GLN A 51 -20.55 -34.73 18.77
CA GLN A 51 -21.10 -34.74 20.13
C GLN A 51 -21.75 -33.39 20.46
N PRO A 52 -22.81 -33.37 21.29
CA PRO A 52 -23.54 -32.15 21.60
C PRO A 52 -22.62 -31.12 22.29
N PRO A 53 -22.38 -29.95 21.67
CA PRO A 53 -21.52 -28.93 22.25
C PRO A 53 -22.24 -28.25 23.42
N THR A 54 -21.47 -27.70 24.37
CA THR A 54 -22.07 -26.88 25.42
C THR A 54 -22.41 -25.48 24.87
N GLY A 55 -23.35 -24.78 25.51
CA GLY A 55 -23.70 -23.42 25.09
C GLY A 55 -22.50 -22.46 25.18
N ARG A 56 -21.55 -22.77 26.06
CA ARG A 56 -20.29 -22.03 26.21
C ARG A 56 -19.36 -22.26 25.01
N ASP A 57 -19.31 -23.47 24.45
CA ASP A 57 -18.50 -23.78 23.27
C ASP A 57 -19.02 -23.02 22.05
N LEU A 58 -20.34 -23.05 21.84
CA LEU A 58 -21.01 -22.26 20.80
C LEU A 58 -20.76 -20.76 20.99
N TRP A 59 -20.91 -20.25 22.21
CA TRP A 59 -20.64 -18.84 22.51
C TRP A 59 -19.19 -18.43 22.18
N TYR A 60 -18.21 -19.26 22.53
CA TYR A 60 -16.81 -19.00 22.16
C TYR A 60 -16.56 -19.10 20.66
N ALA A 61 -17.21 -20.02 19.96
CA ALA A 61 -17.12 -20.10 18.49
C ALA A 61 -17.57 -18.77 17.85
N GLY A 62 -18.73 -18.26 18.24
CA GLY A 62 -19.24 -16.96 17.77
C GLY A 62 -18.32 -15.79 18.16
N LEU A 63 -17.90 -15.70 19.43
CA LEU A 63 -17.03 -14.61 19.90
C LEU A 63 -15.68 -14.59 19.18
N ASN A 64 -15.10 -15.75 18.93
CA ASN A 64 -13.81 -15.87 18.25
C ASN A 64 -13.92 -15.51 16.77
N ALA A 65 -15.01 -15.91 16.10
CA ALA A 65 -15.26 -15.54 14.70
C ALA A 65 -15.33 -14.01 14.53
N VAL A 66 -16.13 -13.33 15.35
CA VAL A 66 -16.22 -11.86 15.33
C VAL A 66 -14.87 -11.19 15.56
N ARG A 67 -14.10 -11.67 16.54
CA ARG A 67 -12.76 -11.13 16.83
C ARG A 67 -11.79 -11.38 15.68
N HIS A 68 -11.89 -12.53 15.02
CA HIS A 68 -11.07 -12.87 13.88
C HIS A 68 -11.41 -11.98 12.68
N ALA A 69 -12.69 -11.85 12.35
CA ALA A 69 -13.18 -10.94 11.31
C ALA A 69 -12.69 -9.50 11.55
N GLY A 70 -12.87 -8.98 12.76
CA GLY A 70 -12.39 -7.64 13.12
C GLY A 70 -10.86 -7.49 13.15
N ALA A 71 -10.10 -8.57 13.37
CA ALA A 71 -8.64 -8.55 13.23
C ALA A 71 -8.21 -8.58 11.76
N THR A 72 -8.89 -9.38 10.94
CA THR A 72 -8.65 -9.50 9.50
C THR A 72 -9.00 -8.21 8.78
N ASP A 73 -10.15 -7.62 9.07
CA ASP A 73 -10.57 -6.30 8.60
C ASP A 73 -9.52 -5.23 8.91
N ARG A 74 -9.10 -5.12 10.18
CA ARG A 74 -8.01 -4.22 10.58
C ARG A 74 -6.72 -4.46 9.81
N ARG A 75 -6.34 -5.71 9.54
CA ARG A 75 -5.15 -6.02 8.74
C ARG A 75 -5.30 -5.57 7.29
N HIS A 76 -6.47 -5.79 6.67
CA HIS A 76 -6.77 -5.32 5.32
C HIS A 76 -6.71 -3.80 5.23
N HIS A 77 -7.16 -3.11 6.27
CA HIS A 77 -7.08 -1.65 6.41
C HIS A 77 -5.75 -1.14 6.98
N GLY A 78 -4.73 -2.00 7.07
CA GLY A 78 -3.36 -1.61 7.42
C GLY A 78 -3.11 -1.28 8.89
N ALA A 79 -4.08 -1.49 9.79
CA ALA A 79 -3.89 -1.37 11.23
C ALA A 79 -3.03 -2.53 11.75
N SER A 80 -1.92 -2.22 12.43
CA SER A 80 -1.05 -3.24 13.02
C SER A 80 -1.61 -3.69 14.37
N SER A 81 -1.52 -5.00 14.67
CA SER A 81 -1.88 -5.55 15.98
C SER A 81 -0.92 -5.15 17.11
N SER A 82 0.24 -4.56 16.76
CA SER A 82 1.30 -4.16 17.69
C SER A 82 1.26 -2.69 18.08
N GLY A 83 0.40 -1.87 17.46
CA GLY A 83 0.20 -0.48 17.83
C GLY A 83 -0.72 -0.40 19.05
N GLY A 84 -0.14 -0.42 20.25
CA GLY A 84 -0.88 -0.16 21.47
C GLY A 84 -1.66 1.16 21.41
N TYR A 85 -2.67 1.27 22.27
CA TYR A 85 -3.63 2.37 22.43
C TYR A 85 -3.06 3.82 22.48
N ASN A 86 -1.73 3.98 22.48
CA ASN A 86 -1.01 5.25 22.61
C ASN A 86 -0.10 5.59 21.40
N GLY A 87 -0.09 4.79 20.33
CA GLY A 87 0.56 5.16 19.06
C GLY A 87 -0.41 5.93 18.16
N PRO A 88 0.03 6.94 17.39
CA PRO A 88 -0.86 7.67 16.49
C PRO A 88 -1.55 6.67 15.55
N THR A 89 -2.88 6.58 15.67
CA THR A 89 -3.80 5.57 15.11
C THR A 89 -3.93 5.61 13.59
N GLY A 90 -2.91 6.10 12.89
CA GLY A 90 -2.82 6.18 11.43
C GLY A 90 -1.38 6.19 10.91
N ALA A 91 -0.39 5.82 11.74
CA ALA A 91 1.03 5.90 11.39
C ALA A 91 1.68 4.55 11.04
N SER A 92 0.91 3.47 10.87
CA SER A 92 1.48 2.28 10.23
C SER A 92 1.62 2.57 8.73
N ASP A 93 2.82 2.34 8.19
CA ASP A 93 3.10 2.54 6.76
C ASP A 93 2.07 1.85 5.85
N ARG A 94 1.47 0.74 6.32
CA ARG A 94 0.41 0.01 5.61
C ARG A 94 -0.96 0.70 5.65
N PHE A 95 -1.30 1.39 6.73
CA PHE A 95 -2.53 2.19 6.80
C PHE A 95 -2.43 3.37 5.83
N ALA A 96 -1.30 4.08 5.86
CA ALA A 96 -1.01 5.13 4.89
C ALA A 96 -1.04 4.57 3.46
N GLN A 97 -0.44 3.41 3.19
CA GLN A 97 -0.44 2.78 1.87
C GLN A 97 -1.84 2.35 1.40
N TYR A 98 -2.69 1.77 2.26
CA TYR A 98 -4.05 1.39 1.88
C TYR A 98 -4.91 2.60 1.50
N TRP A 99 -4.87 3.67 2.31
CA TRP A 99 -5.70 4.86 2.10
C TRP A 99 -5.12 5.88 1.11
N SER A 100 -3.80 5.87 0.87
CA SER A 100 -3.17 6.74 -0.15
C SER A 100 -3.11 6.11 -1.53
N ASN A 101 -3.27 4.80 -1.64
CA ASN A 101 -3.27 4.09 -2.92
C ASN A 101 -4.69 3.95 -3.47
N THR A 102 -5.39 5.07 -3.65
CA THR A 102 -6.53 5.16 -4.56
C THR A 102 -6.03 5.06 -5.99
N VAL A 103 -5.67 3.84 -6.40
CA VAL A 103 -5.79 3.42 -7.79
C VAL A 103 -6.82 2.32 -7.79
N THR A 104 -8.09 2.70 -7.84
CA THR A 104 -9.10 1.81 -8.43
C THR A 104 -8.54 1.41 -9.78
N HIS A 105 -8.08 0.17 -9.93
CA HIS A 105 -7.86 -0.44 -11.24
C HIS A 105 -9.24 -0.69 -11.84
N ASP A 106 -9.89 0.40 -12.18
CA ASP A 106 -11.06 0.44 -13.01
C ASP A 106 -10.58 0.24 -14.45
N PHE A 107 -11.13 -0.75 -15.15
CA PHE A 107 -10.88 -0.95 -16.58
C PHE A 107 -11.20 0.28 -17.43
N SER A 108 -11.99 1.22 -16.90
CA SER A 108 -12.20 2.54 -17.48
C SER A 108 -10.90 3.28 -17.70
N GLY A 109 -9.86 3.12 -16.88
CA GLY A 109 -8.57 3.79 -17.08
C GLY A 109 -7.98 3.48 -18.46
N ALA A 110 -7.93 2.20 -18.83
CA ALA A 110 -7.43 1.79 -20.14
C ALA A 110 -8.34 2.22 -21.30
N VAL A 111 -9.67 2.26 -21.10
CA VAL A 111 -10.64 2.69 -22.12
C VAL A 111 -10.58 4.21 -22.31
N ILE A 112 -10.52 4.98 -21.22
CA ILE A 112 -10.35 6.43 -21.16
C ILE A 112 -9.02 6.79 -21.81
N ASP A 113 -7.94 6.11 -21.45
CA ASP A 113 -6.62 6.37 -22.02
C ASP A 113 -6.60 6.12 -23.54
N ARG A 114 -7.26 5.05 -23.99
CA ARG A 114 -7.39 4.73 -25.41
C ARG A 114 -8.20 5.79 -26.15
N TYR A 115 -9.32 6.24 -25.57
CA TYR A 115 -10.16 7.25 -26.18
C TYR A 115 -9.48 8.62 -26.23
N ALA A 116 -8.80 9.02 -25.14
CA ALA A 116 -7.99 10.23 -25.08
C ALA A 116 -6.87 10.21 -26.12
N ALA A 117 -6.16 9.08 -26.27
CA ALA A 117 -5.15 8.92 -27.31
C ALA A 117 -5.73 9.10 -28.72
N PHE A 118 -6.93 8.57 -29.00
CA PHE A 118 -7.62 8.77 -30.29
C PHE A 118 -7.98 10.24 -30.54
N GLN A 119 -8.35 11.00 -29.51
CA GLN A 119 -8.69 12.43 -29.63
C GLN A 119 -7.45 13.32 -29.80
N ILE A 120 -6.36 12.96 -29.13
CA ILE A 120 -5.10 13.73 -29.16
C ILE A 120 -4.32 13.48 -30.45
N TRP A 121 -4.35 12.24 -30.96
CA TRP A 121 -3.59 11.85 -32.14
C TRP A 121 -3.73 12.82 -33.33
N PRO A 122 -4.93 13.17 -33.82
CA PRO A 122 -5.09 14.08 -34.95
C PRO A 122 -4.68 15.53 -34.66
N GLN A 123 -4.53 15.91 -33.38
CA GLN A 123 -4.11 17.26 -32.98
C GLN A 123 -2.59 17.42 -32.93
N LEU A 124 -1.84 16.31 -32.93
CA LEU A 124 -0.39 16.35 -33.05
C LEU A 124 0.03 16.75 -34.47
N ALA A 125 1.07 17.57 -34.58
CA ALA A 125 1.74 17.81 -35.85
C ALA A 125 2.22 16.49 -36.49
N ASP A 126 2.13 16.40 -37.82
CA ASP A 126 2.48 15.19 -38.59
C ASP A 126 3.87 14.64 -38.26
N ILE A 127 4.85 15.52 -38.05
CA ILE A 127 6.22 15.13 -37.67
C ILE A 127 6.27 14.44 -36.31
N HIS A 128 5.41 14.81 -35.36
CA HIS A 128 5.30 14.16 -34.06
C HIS A 128 4.58 12.81 -34.17
N GLN A 129 3.50 12.75 -34.95
CA GLN A 129 2.80 11.48 -35.24
C GLN A 129 3.75 10.46 -35.87
N GLN A 130 4.45 10.84 -36.94
CA GLN A 130 5.43 9.98 -37.62
C GLN A 130 6.55 9.52 -36.68
N THR A 131 7.05 10.42 -35.83
CA THR A 131 8.10 10.09 -34.85
C THR A 131 7.61 9.08 -33.81
N LEU A 132 6.40 9.25 -33.27
CA LEU A 132 5.84 8.34 -32.28
C LEU A 132 5.47 6.98 -32.89
N LEU A 133 4.95 6.95 -34.13
CA LEU A 133 4.71 5.71 -34.88
C LEU A 133 6.01 4.95 -35.15
N ALA A 134 7.06 5.64 -35.59
CA ALA A 134 8.36 5.02 -35.83
C ALA A 134 8.94 4.41 -34.54
N LEU A 135 8.81 5.10 -33.40
CA LEU A 135 9.22 4.58 -32.10
C LEU A 135 8.37 3.38 -31.65
N ALA A 136 7.05 3.44 -31.85
CA ALA A 136 6.16 2.35 -31.47
C ALA A 136 6.40 1.08 -32.31
N ALA A 137 6.67 1.24 -33.61
CA ALA A 137 6.96 0.12 -34.52
C ALA A 137 8.34 -0.50 -34.26
N ALA A 138 9.35 0.32 -33.97
CA ALA A 138 10.72 -0.15 -33.74
C ALA A 138 10.97 -0.67 -32.32
N GLY A 139 10.23 -0.16 -31.32
CA GLY A 139 10.43 -0.50 -29.90
C GLY A 139 11.60 0.21 -29.22
N ASP A 140 12.52 0.82 -29.99
CA ASP A 140 13.67 1.57 -29.48
C ASP A 140 14.02 2.81 -30.35
N ILE A 141 14.94 3.64 -29.85
CA ILE A 141 15.33 4.90 -30.50
C ILE A 141 16.19 4.66 -31.75
N ASP A 142 16.98 3.60 -31.77
CA ASP A 142 17.92 3.33 -32.86
C ASP A 142 17.17 2.84 -34.10
N GLY A 143 16.23 1.91 -33.93
CA GLY A 143 15.31 1.48 -34.97
C GLY A 143 14.38 2.59 -35.44
N ALA A 144 13.91 3.46 -34.52
CA ALA A 144 13.15 4.65 -34.91
C ALA A 144 13.98 5.61 -35.77
N ALA A 145 15.28 5.76 -35.49
CA ALA A 145 16.18 6.59 -36.28
C ALA A 145 16.35 6.05 -37.71
N VAL A 146 16.51 4.72 -37.84
CA VAL A 146 16.55 4.02 -39.14
C VAL A 146 15.24 4.24 -39.91
N ALA A 147 14.09 4.01 -39.28
CA ALA A 147 12.78 4.17 -39.91
C ALA A 147 12.50 5.62 -40.37
N LEU A 148 13.01 6.60 -39.64
CA LEU A 148 12.88 8.02 -39.96
C LEU A 148 13.95 8.55 -40.93
N GLY A 149 14.98 7.75 -41.26
CA GLY A 149 16.11 8.19 -42.08
C GLY A 149 16.93 9.33 -41.45
N VAL A 150 17.05 9.36 -40.13
CA VAL A 150 17.75 10.41 -39.39
C VAL A 150 18.83 9.86 -38.46
N THR A 151 19.68 10.73 -37.93
CA THR A 151 20.64 10.34 -36.90
C THR A 151 19.94 10.00 -35.58
N VAL A 152 20.50 9.07 -34.80
CA VAL A 152 20.01 8.68 -33.46
C VAL A 152 19.82 9.89 -32.55
N ARG A 153 20.74 10.85 -32.60
CA ARG A 153 20.66 12.10 -31.83
C ARG A 153 19.41 12.91 -32.19
N LEU A 154 19.12 13.05 -33.48
CA LEU A 154 17.94 13.77 -33.95
C LEU A 154 16.65 13.00 -33.63
N ALA A 155 16.64 11.68 -33.76
CA ALA A 155 15.51 10.84 -33.36
C ALA A 155 15.17 11.02 -31.86
N ARG A 156 16.17 10.98 -30.98
CA ARG A 156 15.99 11.22 -29.53
C ARG A 156 15.39 12.60 -29.25
N GLN A 157 15.86 13.64 -29.94
CA GLN A 157 15.32 15.00 -29.81
C GLN A 157 13.87 15.08 -30.29
N ARG A 158 13.55 14.47 -31.45
CA ARG A 158 12.19 14.44 -31.99
C ARG A 158 11.23 13.68 -31.07
N VAL A 159 11.64 12.53 -30.54
CA VAL A 159 10.83 11.75 -29.58
C VAL A 159 10.55 12.56 -28.32
N SER A 160 11.56 13.24 -27.77
CA SER A 160 11.38 14.10 -26.59
C SER A 160 10.35 15.20 -26.85
N ARG A 161 10.45 15.90 -27.97
CA ARG A 161 9.50 16.95 -28.37
C ARG A 161 8.09 16.41 -28.65
N ALA A 162 7.99 15.28 -29.35
CA ALA A 162 6.71 14.64 -29.64
C ALA A 162 5.99 14.19 -28.36
N ARG A 163 6.72 13.62 -27.39
CA ARG A 163 6.17 13.27 -26.07
C ARG A 163 5.73 14.50 -25.26
N ALA A 164 6.51 15.58 -25.30
CA ALA A 164 6.14 16.83 -24.65
C ALA A 164 4.86 17.43 -25.26
N ALA A 165 4.74 17.43 -26.59
CA ALA A 165 3.54 17.90 -27.28
C ALA A 165 2.31 17.02 -26.96
N PHE A 166 2.46 15.69 -27.00
CA PHE A 166 1.39 14.77 -26.62
C PHE A 166 0.93 15.01 -25.18
N ARG A 167 1.88 15.17 -24.25
CA ARG A 167 1.58 15.45 -22.84
C ARG A 167 0.87 16.79 -22.66
N ALA A 168 1.25 17.82 -23.41
CA ALA A 168 0.58 19.13 -23.32
C ALA A 168 -0.90 19.02 -23.71
N LEU A 169 -1.20 18.31 -24.80
CA LEU A 169 -2.58 18.04 -25.24
C LEU A 169 -3.33 17.14 -24.25
N TRP A 170 -2.65 16.14 -23.67
CA TRP A 170 -3.22 15.26 -22.65
C TRP A 170 -3.72 16.02 -21.42
N HIS A 171 -3.10 17.16 -21.10
CA HIS A 171 -3.44 17.98 -19.95
C HIS A 171 -3.95 19.37 -20.34
N GLU A 172 -4.53 19.55 -21.54
CA GLU A 172 -4.96 20.88 -22.01
C GLU A 172 -6.02 21.55 -21.10
N HIS A 173 -6.71 20.77 -20.27
CA HIS A 173 -7.72 21.26 -19.32
C HIS A 173 -7.35 21.05 -17.85
N GLU A 174 -6.11 20.65 -17.56
CA GLU A 174 -5.63 20.39 -16.21
C GLU A 174 -4.22 20.94 -16.04
N THR A 175 -3.83 21.29 -14.81
CA THR A 175 -2.39 21.47 -14.56
C THR A 175 -1.78 20.07 -14.45
N PRO A 176 -0.89 19.67 -15.37
CA PRO A 176 -0.26 18.35 -15.28
C PRO A 176 0.41 18.23 -13.91
N PRO A 177 0.21 17.13 -13.17
CA PRO A 177 0.99 16.90 -11.97
C PRO A 177 2.47 17.00 -12.35
N PRO A 178 3.31 17.63 -11.51
CA PRO A 178 4.74 17.70 -11.78
C PRO A 178 5.23 16.28 -12.08
N PHE A 179 6.15 16.14 -13.05
CA PHE A 179 6.80 14.86 -13.27
C PHE A 179 7.16 14.28 -11.90
N TRP A 180 6.79 13.02 -11.65
CA TRP A 180 7.39 12.23 -10.58
C TRP A 180 8.88 12.07 -10.90
N HIS A 181 9.64 13.16 -10.79
CA HIS A 181 10.99 13.04 -10.31
C HIS A 181 10.85 12.21 -9.05
N ARG A 182 11.69 11.17 -8.91
CA ARG A 182 12.06 10.78 -7.56
C ARG A 182 12.64 12.04 -6.97
N THR A 183 11.82 12.83 -6.28
CA THR A 183 12.27 13.73 -5.26
C THR A 183 12.92 12.79 -4.27
N HIS A 184 14.21 12.56 -4.47
CA HIS A 184 15.09 12.58 -3.32
C HIS A 184 14.78 13.94 -2.69
N SER A 185 13.83 13.98 -1.75
CA SER A 185 13.58 15.17 -0.96
C SER A 185 14.96 15.68 -0.58
N PRO A 186 15.32 16.93 -0.91
CA PRO A 186 16.61 17.47 -0.51
C PRO A 186 16.65 17.24 0.99
N VAL A 187 17.54 16.33 1.42
CA VAL A 187 17.61 15.95 2.82
C VAL A 187 17.95 17.25 3.52
N ASP A 188 16.99 17.80 4.27
CA ASP A 188 17.19 19.03 5.02
C ASP A 188 18.47 18.83 5.82
N LYS A 189 19.51 19.57 5.44
CA LYS A 189 20.81 19.48 6.11
C LYS A 189 20.67 19.84 7.60
N ALA A 190 19.60 20.54 7.96
CA ALA A 190 19.19 20.85 9.33
C ALA A 190 18.84 19.61 10.18
N GLY A 191 18.37 18.51 9.57
CA GLY A 191 18.06 17.26 10.27
C GLY A 191 19.25 16.27 10.36
N LEU A 192 20.34 16.54 9.65
CA LEU A 192 21.53 15.70 9.70
C LEU A 192 22.28 15.95 11.00
N LYS A 193 22.48 14.89 11.79
CA LYS A 193 23.37 14.96 12.96
C LYS A 193 24.76 15.47 12.53
N PRO A 194 25.36 16.39 13.30
CA PRO A 194 26.70 16.90 12.99
C PRO A 194 27.73 15.77 13.04
N CYS A 195 28.89 16.03 12.43
CA CYS A 195 30.06 15.16 12.57
C CYS A 195 30.42 14.96 14.06
N GLY A 196 31.06 13.83 14.38
CA GLY A 196 31.27 13.41 15.77
C GLY A 196 30.16 12.53 16.35
N THR A 197 29.25 12.01 15.51
CA THR A 197 28.22 11.05 15.92
C THR A 197 28.34 9.72 15.16
N PRO A 198 27.92 8.57 15.73
CA PRO A 198 27.89 7.30 15.00
C PRO A 198 27.01 7.34 13.74
N ALA A 199 25.94 8.15 13.77
CA ALA A 199 25.08 8.40 12.62
C ALA A 199 25.81 9.13 11.48
N ALA A 200 26.65 10.11 11.82
CA ALA A 200 27.50 10.80 10.84
C ALA A 200 28.57 9.87 10.25
N TRP A 201 29.17 8.98 11.05
CA TRP A 201 30.11 7.95 10.57
C TRP A 201 29.46 7.03 9.51
N SER A 202 28.25 6.54 9.79
CA SER A 202 27.50 5.67 8.88
C SER A 202 27.14 6.38 7.57
N ARG A 203 26.87 7.67 7.64
CA ARG A 203 26.61 8.52 6.46
C ARG A 203 27.84 8.63 5.56
N HIS A 204 29.01 8.94 6.11
CA HIS A 204 30.26 9.01 5.33
C HIS A 204 30.57 7.68 4.64
N LYS A 205 30.43 6.56 5.36
CA LYS A 205 30.61 5.21 4.80
C LYS A 205 29.65 4.89 3.67
N ARG A 206 28.35 5.21 3.81
CA ARG A 206 27.34 4.96 2.77
C ARG A 206 27.57 5.79 1.51
N ARG A 207 28.10 7.00 1.65
CA ARG A 207 28.38 7.93 0.55
C ARG A 207 29.77 7.78 -0.07
N GLY A 208 30.63 6.94 0.50
CA GLY A 208 32.02 6.80 0.06
C GLY A 208 32.88 8.04 0.33
N GLU A 209 32.46 8.92 1.25
CA GLU A 209 33.20 10.11 1.65
C GLU A 209 34.30 9.75 2.68
N PRO A 210 35.44 10.47 2.71
CA PRO A 210 36.45 10.29 3.74
C PRO A 210 35.84 10.59 5.12
N VAL A 211 36.07 9.67 6.06
CA VAL A 211 35.54 9.77 7.43
C VAL A 211 36.47 10.66 8.25
N ASP A 212 35.94 11.73 8.86
CA ASP A 212 36.72 12.57 9.76
C ASP A 212 37.05 11.87 11.09
N GLN A 213 38.05 12.41 11.81
CA GLN A 213 38.55 11.84 13.06
C GLN A 213 37.47 11.78 14.15
N ALA A 214 36.62 12.81 14.24
CA ALA A 214 35.57 12.90 15.24
C ALA A 214 34.51 11.80 15.05
N CYS A 215 34.08 11.54 13.81
CA CYS A 215 33.16 10.47 13.45
C CYS A 215 33.79 9.08 13.69
N ALA A 216 35.08 8.93 13.35
CA ALA A 216 35.79 7.67 13.58
C ALA A 216 35.95 7.34 15.08
N GLU A 217 36.17 8.35 15.92
CA GLU A 217 36.23 8.20 17.37
C GLU A 217 34.86 7.92 17.99
N ALA A 218 33.83 8.66 17.59
CA ALA A 218 32.46 8.43 18.04
C ALA A 218 31.98 7.01 17.74
N ASN A 219 32.27 6.49 16.55
CA ASN A 219 31.95 5.10 16.20
C ASN A 219 32.78 4.10 17.02
N ARG A 220 34.06 4.37 17.31
CA ARG A 220 34.88 3.52 18.18
C ARG A 220 34.37 3.48 19.63
N VAL A 221 33.86 4.58 20.16
CA VAL A 221 33.22 4.62 21.48
C VAL A 221 31.91 3.84 21.47
N TYR A 222 31.06 4.09 20.47
CA TYR A 222 29.79 3.38 20.28
C TYR A 222 29.98 1.86 20.19
N MET A 223 30.92 1.39 19.37
CA MET A 223 31.22 -0.05 19.23
C MET A 223 31.78 -0.67 20.51
N ARG A 224 32.59 0.07 21.29
CA ARG A 224 33.09 -0.37 22.61
C ARG A 224 31.99 -0.48 23.66
N GLN A 225 31.01 0.41 23.64
CA GLN A 225 29.84 0.34 24.52
C GLN A 225 28.94 -0.85 24.15
N TRP A 226 28.67 -1.04 22.86
CA TRP A 226 27.86 -2.14 22.36
C TRP A 226 28.46 -3.52 22.68
N SER A 227 29.79 -3.66 22.61
CA SER A 227 30.50 -4.91 22.92
C SER A 227 30.66 -5.21 24.42
N ARG A 228 30.42 -4.24 25.31
CA ARG A 228 30.50 -4.41 26.77
C ARG A 228 29.15 -4.67 27.46
N GLY A 229 28.07 -4.80 26.68
CA GLY A 229 26.71 -5.03 27.18
C GLY A 229 25.75 -4.02 26.57
N GLY A 230 25.31 -4.29 25.33
CA GLY A 230 24.32 -3.48 24.62
C GLY A 230 23.07 -3.19 25.48
N PRO A 231 22.36 -2.09 25.21
CA PRO A 231 21.29 -1.61 26.07
C PRO A 231 20.23 -2.69 26.29
N SER A 232 19.96 -3.01 27.56
CA SER A 232 18.76 -3.70 28.02
C SER A 232 17.50 -2.94 27.65
#